data_AF-M1BAP8-F1
#
_entry.id   AF-M1BAP8-F1
#
_cell.length_a   1.000
_cell.length_b   1.000
_cell.length_c   1.000
_cell.angle_alpha   90.00
_cell.angle_beta   90.00
_cell.angle_gamma   90.00
#
_symmetry.space_group_name_H-M   'P 1'
#
loop_
_entity.id
_entity.type
_entity.pdbx_description
1 polymer ?
#
loop_
_entity_poly.entity_id
_entity_poly.type
_entity_poly.pdbx_seq_one_letter_code
_entity_poly.pdbx_strand_id
1 'polypeptide(L)'
;MRKSNVEVNRLGRDIVDLHGEMVLLENYSALNYTGVVKILKKYDKLSGELLRLPFIQKVLAEPFFETEVLNKLVKECDTLLSLLYQTEPLKVAGAGGGGSGGERPVKVPQDLAEIKNMENMYLRLTYSALRVLQEMRSRSSTVSMFSLPPMNTNALDNVWKNAPVVIQEAK
;
A
#
# COMPACT_ATOMS: atom_id res chain seq x y z
N MET A 1 -28.98 10.72 10.43
CA MET A 1 -28.01 11.81 10.24
C MET A 1 -27.19 11.47 8.99
N ARG A 2 -27.36 12.17 7.86
CA ARG A 2 -26.46 11.98 6.70
C ARG A 2 -25.10 12.54 7.10
N LYS A 3 -24.05 11.72 7.10
CA LYS A 3 -22.67 12.22 7.22
C LYS A 3 -22.41 13.15 6.04
N SER A 4 -21.74 14.26 6.29
CA SER A 4 -21.39 15.18 5.20
C SER A 4 -20.38 14.51 4.25
N ASN A 5 -20.44 14.84 2.96
CA ASN A 5 -19.49 14.29 1.96
C ASN A 5 -18.02 14.59 2.38
N VAL A 6 -17.79 15.69 3.08
CA VAL A 6 -16.49 16.06 3.64
C VAL A 6 -16.01 15.06 4.71
N GLU A 7 -16.87 14.63 5.63
CA GLU A 7 -16.53 13.65 6.66
C GLU A 7 -16.29 12.25 6.08
N VAL A 8 -17.09 11.83 5.09
CA VAL A 8 -16.90 10.55 4.39
C VAL A 8 -15.55 10.53 3.68
N ASN A 9 -15.19 11.61 2.99
CA ASN A 9 -13.89 11.70 2.32
C ASN A 9 -12.73 11.75 3.31
N ARG A 10 -12.89 12.39 4.47
CA ARG A 10 -11.85 12.38 5.52
C ARG A 10 -11.62 10.98 6.06
N LEU A 11 -12.69 10.27 6.40
CA LEU A 11 -12.59 8.88 6.87
C LEU A 11 -11.99 7.95 5.81
N GLY A 12 -12.36 8.12 4.54
CA GLY A 12 -11.78 7.37 3.43
C GLY A 12 -10.26 7.56 3.34
N ARG A 13 -9.77 8.80 3.51
CA ARG A 13 -8.33 9.08 3.53
C ARG A 13 -7.62 8.41 4.70
N ASP A 14 -8.15 8.55 5.92
CA ASP A 14 -7.56 7.96 7.12
C ASP A 14 -7.43 6.42 6.98
N ILE A 15 -8.38 5.76 6.30
CA ILE A 15 -8.32 4.31 6.02
C ILE A 15 -7.28 3.97 4.95
N VAL A 16 -7.13 4.78 3.91
CA VAL A 16 -6.09 4.59 2.87
C VAL A 16 -4.69 4.74 3.47
N ASP A 17 -4.48 5.72 4.34
CA ASP A 17 -3.18 5.93 5.01
C ASP A 17 -2.86 4.73 5.92
N LEU A 18 -3.81 4.29 6.75
CA LEU A 18 -3.65 3.10 7.60
C LEU A 18 -3.34 1.85 6.77
N HIS A 19 -4.03 1.65 5.65
CA HIS A 19 -3.75 0.56 4.72
C HIS A 19 -2.31 0.63 4.20
N GLY A 20 -1.86 1.81 3.76
CA GLY A 20 -0.50 2.03 3.27
C GLY A 20 0.57 1.71 4.34
N GLU A 21 0.38 2.16 5.57
CA GLU A 21 1.28 1.87 6.68
C GLU A 21 1.41 0.36 6.96
N MET A 22 0.31 -0.38 6.90
CA MET A 22 0.33 -1.83 7.11
C MET A 22 1.04 -2.58 5.97
N VAL A 23 0.80 -2.18 4.71
CA VAL A 23 1.52 -2.76 3.57
C VAL A 23 3.02 -2.45 3.65
N LEU A 24 3.40 -1.25 4.10
CA LEU A 24 4.80 -0.91 4.33
C LEU A 24 5.44 -1.77 5.42
N LEU A 25 4.69 -2.10 6.46
CA LEU A 25 5.16 -2.99 7.53
C LEU A 25 5.32 -4.45 7.06
N GLU A 26 4.41 -4.96 6.24
CA GLU A 26 4.58 -6.25 5.56
C GLU A 26 5.82 -6.28 4.67
N ASN A 27 6.06 -5.19 3.95
CA ASN A 27 7.26 -5.04 3.13
C ASN A 27 8.54 -5.03 3.98
N TYR A 28 8.54 -4.30 5.09
CA TYR A 28 9.66 -4.32 6.04
C TYR A 28 9.97 -5.74 6.49
N SER A 29 8.95 -6.50 6.90
CA SER A 29 9.10 -7.90 7.31
C SER A 29 9.76 -8.76 6.21
N ALA A 30 9.21 -8.70 4.99
CA ALA A 30 9.68 -9.46 3.84
C ALA A 30 11.13 -9.14 3.44
N LEU A 31 11.50 -7.85 3.44
CA LEU A 31 12.84 -7.40 3.10
C LEU A 31 13.87 -7.84 4.14
N ASN A 32 13.55 -7.69 5.42
CA ASN A 32 14.44 -8.09 6.50
C ASN A 32 14.64 -9.61 6.53
N TYR A 33 13.57 -10.40 6.41
CA TYR A 33 13.68 -11.85 6.29
C TYR A 33 14.56 -12.26 5.09
N THR A 34 14.36 -11.64 3.92
CA THR A 34 15.19 -11.92 2.75
C THR A 34 16.66 -11.56 2.99
N GLY A 35 16.94 -10.45 3.68
CA GLY A 35 18.28 -10.06 4.10
C GLY A 35 18.94 -11.12 4.98
N VAL A 36 18.22 -11.61 5.98
CA VAL A 36 18.67 -12.68 6.88
C VAL A 36 18.97 -13.98 6.12
N VAL A 37 18.07 -14.42 5.24
CA VAL A 37 18.29 -15.62 4.41
C VAL A 37 19.52 -15.46 3.52
N LYS A 38 19.72 -14.28 2.93
CA LYS A 38 20.86 -14.00 2.05
C LYS A 38 22.19 -13.98 2.79
N ILE A 39 22.26 -13.37 3.99
CA ILE A 39 23.50 -13.33 4.77
C ILE A 39 23.87 -14.71 5.31
N LEU A 40 22.88 -15.49 5.76
CA LEU A 40 23.09 -16.88 6.19
C LEU A 40 23.58 -17.76 5.02
N LYS A 41 22.95 -17.64 3.85
CA LYS A 41 23.42 -18.35 2.63
C LYS A 41 24.86 -17.98 2.27
N LYS A 42 25.23 -16.71 2.43
CA LYS A 42 26.60 -16.24 2.19
C LYS A 42 27.57 -16.83 3.21
N TYR A 43 27.20 -16.84 4.49
CA TYR A 43 28.00 -17.41 5.56
C TYR A 43 28.29 -18.90 5.33
N ASP A 44 27.25 -19.72 5.12
CA ASP A 44 27.39 -21.16 4.87
C ASP A 44 28.32 -21.42 3.66
N LYS A 45 28.20 -20.62 2.59
CA LYS A 45 29.04 -20.74 1.39
C LYS A 45 30.51 -20.43 1.65
N LEU A 46 30.82 -19.48 2.53
CA LEU A 46 32.18 -19.04 2.81
C LEU A 46 32.87 -19.89 3.89
N SER A 47 32.12 -20.31 4.90
CA SER A 47 32.63 -21.08 6.05
C SER A 47 32.63 -22.58 5.80
N GLY A 48 31.73 -23.09 4.94
CA GLY A 48 31.44 -24.51 4.81
C GLY A 48 30.55 -25.06 5.94
N GLU A 49 30.12 -24.23 6.89
CA GLU A 49 29.17 -24.60 7.93
C GLU A 49 27.72 -24.63 7.43
N LEU A 50 26.81 -25.17 8.24
CA LEU A 50 25.38 -25.30 7.93
C LEU A 50 24.51 -24.61 9.01
N LEU A 51 24.70 -23.30 9.18
CA LEU A 51 23.97 -22.52 10.18
C LEU A 51 22.62 -21.99 9.68
N ARG A 52 22.40 -21.96 8.36
CA ARG A 52 21.19 -21.37 7.78
C ARG A 52 19.89 -21.95 8.33
N LEU A 53 19.77 -23.28 8.40
CA LEU A 53 18.53 -23.93 8.81
C LEU A 53 18.14 -23.62 10.27
N PRO A 54 19.00 -23.85 11.28
CA PRO A 54 18.63 -23.57 12.67
C PRO A 54 18.37 -22.08 12.94
N PHE A 55 19.00 -21.17 12.20
CA PHE A 55 18.74 -19.74 12.33
C PHE A 55 17.43 -19.31 11.66
N ILE A 56 17.11 -19.83 10.47
CA ILE A 56 15.82 -19.54 9.82
C ILE A 56 14.65 -19.96 10.73
N GLN A 57 14.71 -21.13 11.34
CA GLN A 57 13.66 -21.59 12.25
C GLN A 57 13.40 -20.63 13.41
N LYS A 58 14.46 -20.06 13.99
CA LYS A 58 14.33 -19.03 15.04
C LYS A 58 13.69 -17.75 14.49
N VAL A 59 14.16 -17.28 13.35
CA VAL A 59 13.67 -16.06 12.70
C VAL A 59 12.19 -16.16 12.31
N LEU A 60 11.72 -17.34 11.89
CA LEU A 60 10.31 -17.57 11.57
C LEU A 60 9.39 -17.50 12.80
N ALA A 61 9.94 -17.64 14.01
CA ALA A 61 9.22 -17.50 15.27
C ALA A 61 9.34 -16.09 15.88
N GLU A 62 10.04 -15.17 15.20
CA GLU A 62 10.15 -13.79 15.68
C GLU A 62 8.93 -12.97 15.27
N PRO A 63 8.40 -12.10 16.14
CA PRO A 63 7.17 -11.35 15.88
C PRO A 63 7.19 -10.48 14.62
N PHE A 64 8.36 -10.01 14.19
CA PHE A 64 8.47 -9.20 12.98
C PHE A 64 8.12 -9.98 11.71
N PHE A 65 8.20 -11.32 11.74
CA PHE A 65 7.85 -12.19 10.61
C PHE A 65 6.35 -12.58 10.61
N GLU A 66 5.68 -12.50 11.77
CA GLU A 66 4.27 -12.84 11.94
C GLU A 66 3.35 -11.74 11.40
N THR A 67 3.09 -11.78 10.10
CA THR A 67 2.29 -10.75 9.40
C THR A 67 0.81 -11.09 9.23
N GLU A 68 0.31 -12.17 9.83
CA GLU A 68 -1.08 -12.64 9.62
C GLU A 68 -2.13 -11.60 10.04
N VAL A 69 -1.89 -10.93 11.18
CA VAL A 69 -2.77 -9.87 11.68
C VAL A 69 -2.77 -8.67 10.73
N LEU A 70 -1.60 -8.29 10.20
CA LEU A 70 -1.49 -7.19 9.22
C LEU A 70 -2.27 -7.52 7.95
N ASN A 71 -2.08 -8.72 7.39
CA ASN A 71 -2.80 -9.16 6.20
C ASN A 71 -4.33 -9.13 6.39
N LYS A 72 -4.81 -9.44 7.60
CA LYS A 72 -6.23 -9.36 7.93
C LYS A 72 -6.70 -7.91 7.97
N LEU A 73 -5.97 -7.03 8.67
CA LEU A 73 -6.32 -5.62 8.78
C LEU A 73 -6.28 -4.89 7.43
N VAL A 74 -5.33 -5.23 6.54
CA VAL A 74 -5.27 -4.73 5.16
C VAL A 74 -6.58 -5.06 4.41
N LYS A 75 -7.05 -6.32 4.47
CA LYS A 75 -8.33 -6.73 3.85
C LYS A 75 -9.54 -6.07 4.49
N GLU A 76 -9.50 -5.81 5.79
CA GLU A 76 -10.56 -5.07 6.48
C GLU A 76 -10.61 -3.61 6.00
N CYS A 77 -9.47 -2.97 5.77
CA CYS A 77 -9.42 -1.63 5.16
C CYS A 77 -10.02 -1.61 3.76
N ASP A 78 -9.70 -2.60 2.91
CA ASP A 78 -10.31 -2.74 1.57
C ASP A 78 -11.84 -2.87 1.64
N THR A 79 -12.33 -3.65 2.63
CA THR A 79 -13.77 -3.87 2.86
C THR A 79 -14.44 -2.58 3.34
N LEU A 80 -13.81 -1.86 4.27
CA LEU A 80 -14.30 -0.58 4.79
C LEU A 80 -14.35 0.49 3.69
N LEU A 81 -13.30 0.60 2.88
CA LEU A 81 -13.29 1.51 1.72
C LEU A 81 -14.40 1.16 0.73
N SER A 82 -14.56 -0.13 0.42
CA SER A 82 -15.65 -0.60 -0.44
C SER A 82 -17.01 -0.19 0.12
N LEU A 83 -17.26 -0.38 1.41
CA LEU A 83 -18.53 0.01 2.05
C LEU A 83 -18.76 1.52 2.04
N LEU A 84 -17.71 2.32 2.32
CA LEU A 84 -17.80 3.78 2.33
C LEU A 84 -18.21 4.34 0.97
N TYR A 85 -17.69 3.76 -0.12
CA TYR A 85 -17.96 4.23 -1.48
C TYR A 85 -19.06 3.46 -2.22
N GLN A 86 -19.58 2.35 -1.68
CA GLN A 86 -20.75 1.64 -2.21
C GLN A 86 -22.10 2.20 -1.72
N THR A 87 -22.10 3.28 -0.92
CA THR A 87 -23.33 3.97 -0.49
C THR A 87 -23.87 4.96 -1.54
N GLU A 88 -23.68 4.67 -2.84
CA GLU A 88 -24.39 5.37 -3.92
C GLU A 88 -25.02 4.33 -4.86
N PRO A 89 -26.29 3.96 -4.58
CA PRO A 89 -27.27 4.16 -5.63
C PRO A 89 -28.62 4.63 -5.05
N LEU A 90 -28.87 5.94 -5.08
CA LEU A 90 -30.24 6.45 -5.19
C LEU A 90 -30.37 7.20 -6.52
N LYS A 91 -30.81 6.46 -7.54
CA LYS A 91 -31.46 7.02 -8.72
C LYS A 91 -32.59 7.94 -8.25
N VAL A 92 -32.42 9.25 -8.38
CA VAL A 92 -33.55 10.16 -8.49
C VAL A 92 -33.83 10.32 -9.98
N ALA A 93 -34.80 9.55 -10.47
CA ALA A 93 -35.49 9.89 -11.70
C ALA A 93 -36.31 11.16 -11.44
N GLY A 94 -36.10 12.23 -12.21
CA GLY A 94 -36.98 13.39 -12.18
C GLY A 94 -36.35 14.72 -12.62
N ALA A 95 -36.29 14.92 -13.94
CA ALA A 95 -36.51 16.17 -14.68
C ALA A 95 -35.78 17.49 -14.29
N GLY A 96 -35.01 18.01 -15.26
CA GLY A 96 -35.21 19.40 -15.72
C GLY A 96 -34.13 20.44 -15.42
N GLY A 97 -33.24 20.67 -16.39
CA GLY A 97 -32.95 21.99 -16.97
C GLY A 97 -32.08 23.01 -16.23
N GLY A 98 -31.09 23.56 -16.96
CA GLY A 98 -30.69 24.97 -16.84
C GLY A 98 -29.29 25.21 -16.28
N GLY A 99 -28.41 25.80 -17.09
CA GLY A 99 -26.99 25.99 -16.78
C GLY A 99 -26.59 27.37 -16.21
N SER A 100 -25.30 27.41 -15.87
CA SER A 100 -24.34 28.53 -15.90
C SER A 100 -24.20 29.46 -14.68
N GLY A 101 -22.99 29.43 -14.09
CA GLY A 101 -22.17 30.64 -13.94
C GLY A 101 -21.87 31.12 -12.52
N GLY A 102 -20.61 30.94 -12.05
CA GLY A 102 -20.06 31.71 -10.93
C GLY A 102 -18.90 31.08 -10.17
N GLU A 103 -17.74 30.88 -10.83
CA GLU A 103 -16.50 30.47 -10.16
C GLU A 103 -15.93 31.61 -9.30
N ARG A 104 -15.80 31.37 -7.98
CA ARG A 104 -14.94 32.15 -7.09
C ARG A 104 -13.77 31.26 -6.67
N PRO A 105 -12.50 31.71 -6.77
CA PRO A 105 -11.36 30.90 -6.40
C PRO A 105 -11.29 30.79 -4.88
N VAL A 106 -11.74 29.66 -4.35
CA VAL A 106 -11.57 29.32 -2.93
C VAL A 106 -10.08 29.08 -2.69
N LYS A 107 -9.42 30.00 -1.99
CA LYS A 107 -8.05 29.80 -1.52
C LYS A 107 -8.01 28.54 -0.67
N VAL A 108 -7.36 27.50 -1.18
CA VAL A 108 -7.13 26.23 -0.49
C VAL A 108 -6.31 26.52 0.78
N PRO A 109 -6.86 26.29 1.98
CA PRO A 109 -6.10 26.45 3.22
C PRO A 109 -4.82 25.60 3.20
N GLN A 110 -3.73 26.15 3.74
CA GLN A 110 -2.38 25.59 3.73
C GLN A 110 -2.33 24.17 4.35
N ASP A 111 -3.20 23.91 5.31
CA ASP A 111 -3.40 22.59 5.93
C ASP A 111 -3.88 21.51 4.92
N LEU A 112 -4.67 21.87 3.90
CA LEU A 112 -5.06 20.93 2.84
C LEU A 112 -3.90 20.60 1.89
N ALA A 113 -2.91 21.48 1.77
CA ALA A 113 -1.74 21.24 0.93
C ALA A 113 -0.77 20.26 1.60
N GLU A 114 -0.57 20.36 2.92
CA GLU A 114 0.23 19.40 3.71
C GLU A 114 -0.47 18.03 3.79
N ILE A 115 -1.78 18.01 4.00
CA ILE A 115 -2.59 16.78 3.99
C ILE A 115 -2.51 16.07 2.63
N LYS A 116 -2.64 16.80 1.51
CA LYS A 116 -2.47 16.25 0.15
C LYS A 116 -1.07 15.71 -0.11
N ASN A 117 -0.06 16.26 0.56
CA ASN A 117 1.33 15.87 0.37
C ASN A 117 1.68 14.57 1.15
N MET A 118 1.14 14.41 2.37
CA MET A 118 1.25 13.15 3.14
C MET A 118 0.44 12.01 2.51
N GLU A 119 -0.77 12.31 2.00
CA GLU A 119 -1.65 11.37 1.27
C GLU A 119 -0.94 10.79 0.03
N ASN A 120 -0.14 11.61 -0.67
CA ASN A 120 0.68 11.14 -1.80
C ASN A 120 1.93 10.38 -1.33
N MET A 121 2.42 10.63 -0.11
CA MET A 121 3.64 10.02 0.40
C MET A 121 3.44 8.52 0.67
N TYR A 122 2.45 8.13 1.47
CA TYR A 122 2.25 6.72 1.82
C TYR A 122 1.85 5.88 0.61
N LEU A 123 1.02 6.42 -0.29
CA LEU A 123 0.69 5.78 -1.56
C LEU A 123 1.97 5.54 -2.41
N ARG A 124 2.82 6.56 -2.57
CA ARG A 124 4.08 6.44 -3.32
C ARG A 124 5.08 5.50 -2.65
N LEU A 125 5.20 5.54 -1.32
CA LEU A 125 6.08 4.66 -0.55
C LEU A 125 5.62 3.22 -0.68
N THR A 126 4.32 2.97 -0.50
CA THR A 126 3.70 1.63 -0.63
C THR A 126 3.92 1.08 -2.04
N TYR A 127 3.68 1.89 -3.07
CA TYR A 127 3.94 1.49 -4.45
C TYR A 127 5.42 1.16 -4.70
N SER A 128 6.32 2.02 -4.24
CA SER A 128 7.77 1.82 -4.39
C SER A 128 8.21 0.53 -3.69
N ALA A 129 7.70 0.28 -2.48
CA ALA A 129 7.93 -0.94 -1.72
C ALA A 129 7.45 -2.19 -2.47
N LEU A 130 6.20 -2.18 -2.96
CA LEU A 130 5.61 -3.29 -3.71
C LEU A 130 6.39 -3.60 -4.99
N ARG A 131 6.83 -2.58 -5.73
CA ARG A 131 7.64 -2.75 -6.93
C ARG A 131 9.00 -3.39 -6.61
N VAL A 132 9.68 -2.92 -5.56
CA VAL A 132 10.95 -3.50 -5.11
C VAL A 132 10.78 -4.98 -4.75
N LEU A 133 9.69 -5.34 -4.04
CA LEU A 133 9.40 -6.74 -3.73
C LEU A 133 9.16 -7.59 -4.97
N GLN A 134 8.42 -7.08 -5.95
CA GLN A 134 8.15 -7.77 -7.21
C GLN A 134 9.44 -8.02 -8.00
N GLU A 135 10.32 -7.02 -8.08
CA GLU A 135 11.63 -7.16 -8.72
C GLU A 135 12.52 -8.16 -7.97
N MET A 136 12.49 -8.16 -6.63
CA MET A 136 13.25 -9.12 -5.82
C MET A 136 12.75 -10.55 -5.97
N ARG A 137 11.43 -10.75 -6.03
CA ARG A 137 10.80 -12.07 -6.19
C ARG A 137 10.96 -12.62 -7.61
N SER A 138 10.94 -11.76 -8.64
CA SER A 138 11.11 -12.17 -10.05
C SER A 138 12.56 -12.50 -10.44
N ARG A 139 13.56 -11.94 -9.75
CA ARG A 139 14.99 -12.15 -10.08
C ARG A 139 15.62 -13.39 -9.43
N SER A 140 14.89 -14.17 -8.63
CA SER A 140 15.44 -15.41 -8.05
C SER A 140 15.44 -16.53 -9.08
N SER A 141 16.63 -16.92 -9.56
CA SER A 141 16.82 -18.03 -10.51
C SER A 141 16.56 -19.42 -9.92
N THR A 142 16.28 -19.52 -8.61
CA THR A 142 15.85 -20.75 -7.95
C THR A 142 14.74 -20.43 -6.95
N VAL A 143 13.62 -21.13 -7.06
CA VAL A 143 12.55 -21.14 -6.05
C VAL A 143 12.92 -22.20 -5.02
N SER A 144 13.05 -21.81 -3.77
CA SER A 144 13.33 -22.71 -2.64
C SER A 144 12.18 -22.60 -1.64
N MET A 145 11.98 -23.62 -0.79
CA MET A 145 10.99 -23.60 0.29
C MET A 145 11.16 -22.38 1.24
N PHE A 146 12.35 -21.79 1.31
CA PHE A 146 12.63 -20.61 2.13
C PHE A 146 12.43 -19.27 1.40
N SER A 147 12.09 -19.31 0.11
CA SER A 147 11.83 -18.11 -0.70
C SER A 147 10.42 -17.59 -0.47
N LEU A 148 10.25 -16.27 -0.55
CA LEU A 148 8.91 -15.66 -0.55
C LEU A 148 8.13 -16.09 -1.80
N PRO A 149 6.81 -16.32 -1.69
CA PRO A 149 5.96 -16.68 -2.82
C PRO A 149 5.89 -15.54 -3.87
N PRO A 150 5.68 -15.85 -5.16
CA PRO A 150 5.54 -14.83 -6.20
C PRO A 150 4.35 -13.90 -5.94
N MET A 151 4.47 -12.62 -6.36
CA MET A 151 3.40 -11.62 -6.23
C MET A 151 2.76 -11.32 -7.58
N ASN A 152 1.44 -11.23 -7.62
CA ASN A 152 0.68 -10.75 -8.77
C ASN A 152 0.17 -9.33 -8.49
N THR A 153 0.73 -8.33 -9.18
CA THR A 153 0.46 -6.89 -8.97
C THR A 153 -0.25 -6.24 -10.17
N ASN A 154 -0.72 -7.03 -11.14
CA ASN A 154 -1.29 -6.52 -12.41
C ASN A 154 -2.44 -5.51 -12.21
N ALA A 155 -3.21 -5.62 -11.12
CA ALA A 155 -4.28 -4.67 -10.81
C ALA A 155 -3.73 -3.29 -10.38
N LEU A 156 -2.61 -3.26 -9.66
CA LEU A 156 -2.02 -2.04 -9.10
C LEU A 156 -1.36 -1.17 -10.17
N ASP A 157 -0.70 -1.79 -11.14
CA ASP A 157 -0.06 -1.11 -12.27
C ASP A 157 -1.07 -0.36 -13.16
N ASN A 158 -2.30 -0.88 -13.27
CA ASN A 158 -3.37 -0.25 -14.04
C ASN A 158 -3.97 0.98 -13.35
N VAL A 159 -3.98 1.00 -12.01
CA VAL A 159 -4.48 2.15 -11.23
C VAL A 159 -3.55 3.35 -11.39
N TRP A 160 -2.22 3.15 -11.39
CA TRP A 160 -1.26 4.25 -11.49
C TRP A 160 -1.05 4.80 -12.91
N LYS A 161 -1.16 3.96 -13.95
CA LYS A 161 -1.18 4.46 -15.35
C LYS A 161 -2.30 5.47 -15.59
N ASN A 162 -3.36 5.40 -14.79
CA ASN A 162 -4.54 6.25 -14.89
C ASN A 162 -4.62 7.30 -13.77
N ALA A 163 -3.64 7.36 -12.85
CA ALA A 163 -3.63 8.34 -11.79
C ALA A 163 -3.23 9.72 -12.35
N PRO A 164 -3.94 10.81 -12.02
CA PRO A 164 -3.60 12.14 -12.50
C PRO A 164 -2.24 12.56 -11.93
N VAL A 165 -1.22 12.55 -12.80
CA VAL A 165 0.12 13.04 -12.48
C VAL A 165 0.01 14.56 -12.27
N VAL A 166 0.01 14.99 -11.02
CA VAL A 166 0.27 16.42 -10.72
C VAL A 166 1.77 16.63 -10.88
N ILE A 167 2.16 17.02 -12.10
CA ILE A 167 3.49 17.54 -12.38
C ILE A 167 3.59 18.88 -11.65
N GLN A 168 4.31 18.90 -10.52
CA GLN A 168 4.78 20.16 -9.95
C GLN A 168 5.99 20.60 -10.79
N GLU A 169 5.76 21.57 -11.68
CA GLU A 169 6.84 22.32 -12.29
C GLU A 169 7.51 23.18 -11.21
N ALA A 170 8.78 22.89 -10.94
CA ALA A 170 9.62 23.76 -10.13
C ALA A 170 9.92 25.03 -10.92
N LYS A 171 9.72 26.19 -10.28
CA LYS A 171 9.98 27.52 -10.84
C LYS A 171 11.30 28.05 -10.32
#